data_AF-A0A1V6P8R7-F1
#
_entry.id   AF-A0A1V6P8R7-F1
#
_cell.length_a   1.000
_cell.length_b   1.000
_cell.length_c   1.000
_cell.angle_alpha   90.00
_cell.angle_beta   90.00
_cell.angle_gamma   90.00
#
_symmetry.space_group_name_H-M   'P 1'
#
loop_
_entity.id
_entity.type
_entity.pdbx_description
1 polymer ?
#
loop_
_entity_poly.entity_id
_entity_poly.type
_entity_poly.pdbx_seq_one_letter_code
_entity_poly.pdbx_strand_id
1 'polypeptide(L)'
;MIAGFKLLERLHPEDPKRKMFGIDASATVDATSSQGVPDKQTWEVLEYAARMEAFISDPVYEGKSFAGMADMIKRGEIDEGNILYTLLGGQLALNT
;
A
#
# COMPACT_ATOMS: atom_id res chain seq x y z
N MET A 1 7.21 -4.96 -6.91
CA MET A 1 7.05 -6.30 -6.29
C MET A 1 6.25 -7.30 -7.12
N ILE A 2 5.14 -6.93 -7.76
CA ILE A 2 4.26 -7.86 -8.50
C ILE A 2 5.03 -8.73 -9.53
N ALA A 3 5.97 -8.14 -10.27
CA ALA A 3 6.80 -8.87 -11.23
C ALA A 3 7.65 -9.99 -10.58
N GLY A 4 8.13 -9.77 -9.35
CA GLY A 4 8.90 -10.76 -8.60
C GLY A 4 8.04 -11.94 -8.17
N PHE A 5 6.81 -11.69 -7.71
CA PHE A 5 5.88 -12.77 -7.39
C PHE A 5 5.41 -13.54 -8.62
N LYS A 6 5.19 -12.83 -9.75
CA LYS A 6 4.88 -13.49 -11.03
C LYS A 6 6.04 -14.35 -11.54
N LEU A 7 7.27 -13.94 -11.26
CA LEU A 7 8.45 -14.75 -11.52
C LEU A 7 8.50 -15.99 -10.60
N LEU A 8 8.23 -15.83 -9.31
CA LEU A 8 8.17 -16.96 -8.35
C LEU A 8 7.12 -17.98 -8.77
N GLU A 9 5.91 -17.56 -9.15
CA GLU A 9 4.87 -18.46 -9.68
C GLU A 9 5.32 -19.24 -10.92
N ARG A 10 6.18 -18.64 -11.76
CA ARG A 10 6.74 -19.31 -12.93
C ARG A 10 7.83 -20.31 -12.57
N LEU A 11 8.64 -20.00 -11.55
CA LEU A 11 9.77 -20.84 -11.12
C LEU A 11 9.35 -21.99 -10.20
N HIS A 12 8.25 -21.82 -9.45
CA HIS A 12 7.73 -22.76 -8.46
C HIS A 12 6.23 -23.02 -8.67
N PRO A 13 5.83 -23.71 -9.75
CA PRO A 13 4.42 -23.96 -10.07
C PRO A 13 3.69 -24.87 -9.06
N GLU A 14 4.43 -25.62 -8.25
CA GLU A 14 3.93 -26.48 -7.17
C GLU A 14 3.48 -25.70 -5.93
N ASP A 15 3.95 -24.46 -5.76
CA ASP A 15 3.62 -23.65 -4.59
C ASP A 15 2.15 -23.17 -4.62
N PRO A 16 1.53 -22.98 -3.45
CA PRO A 16 0.22 -22.35 -3.37
C PRO A 16 0.23 -20.96 -4.02
N LYS A 17 -0.69 -20.75 -4.96
CA LYS A 17 -0.90 -19.44 -5.60
C LYS A 17 -1.41 -18.44 -4.58
N ARG A 18 -0.90 -17.21 -4.64
CA ARG A 18 -1.30 -16.11 -3.75
C ARG A 18 -2.06 -15.08 -4.56
N LYS A 19 -3.16 -14.57 -4.01
CA LYS A 19 -3.87 -13.43 -4.62
C LYS A 19 -2.97 -12.19 -4.49
N MET A 20 -2.58 -11.61 -5.61
CA MET A 20 -1.69 -10.45 -5.66
C MET A 20 -2.51 -9.20 -5.98
N PHE A 21 -2.46 -8.21 -5.10
CA PHE A 21 -3.06 -6.90 -5.34
C PHE A 21 -1.97 -5.87 -5.58
N GLY A 22 -2.02 -5.21 -6.73
CA GLY A 22 -1.19 -4.05 -7.02
C GLY A 22 -1.98 -2.79 -6.70
N ILE A 23 -1.50 -2.00 -5.74
CA ILE A 23 -2.02 -0.66 -5.50
C ILE A 23 -1.04 0.32 -6.12
N ASP A 24 -1.46 0.95 -7.21
CA ASP A 24 -0.66 1.96 -7.87
C ASP A 24 -0.80 3.28 -7.13
N ALA A 25 0.22 3.62 -6.33
CA ALA A 25 0.33 4.91 -5.67
C ALA A 25 1.03 5.96 -6.56
N SER A 26 1.42 5.62 -7.80
CA SER A 26 2.06 6.55 -8.72
C SER A 26 1.04 7.52 -9.32
N ALA A 27 1.49 8.75 -9.58
CA ALA A 27 0.73 9.73 -10.35
C ALA A 27 1.33 9.86 -11.74
N THR A 28 0.51 10.38 -12.65
CA THR A 28 1.02 11.00 -13.87
C THR A 28 1.97 12.15 -13.52
N VAL A 29 2.83 12.53 -14.47
CA VAL A 29 3.78 13.65 -14.28
C VAL A 29 3.03 14.92 -13.85
N ASP A 30 1.88 15.20 -14.46
CA ASP A 30 1.06 16.37 -14.12
C ASP A 30 0.47 16.30 -12.71
N ALA A 31 0.10 15.10 -12.24
CA ALA A 31 -0.44 14.89 -10.90
C ALA A 31 0.66 14.70 -9.82
N THR A 32 1.94 14.63 -10.20
CA THR A 32 3.06 14.45 -9.25
C THR A 32 3.17 15.63 -8.27
N SER A 33 2.88 16.86 -8.72
CA SER A 33 2.91 18.06 -7.87
C SER A 33 1.89 17.99 -6.72
N SER A 34 0.68 17.45 -6.97
CA SER A 34 -0.33 17.29 -5.93
C SER A 34 -0.12 16.05 -5.05
N GLN A 35 0.71 15.08 -5.48
CA GLN A 35 0.95 13.86 -4.70
C GLN A 35 1.62 14.08 -3.35
N GLY A 36 2.42 15.16 -3.21
CA GLY A 36 3.04 15.53 -1.95
C GLY A 36 2.06 16.00 -0.90
N VAL A 37 0.82 16.34 -1.28
CA VAL A 37 -0.24 16.75 -0.37
C VAL A 37 -1.20 15.56 -0.18
N PRO A 38 -1.11 14.84 0.96
CA PRO A 38 -2.06 13.78 1.27
C PRO A 38 -3.49 14.34 1.41
N ASP A 39 -4.45 13.59 0.90
CA ASP A 39 -5.87 13.89 1.15
C ASP A 39 -6.28 13.51 2.59
N LYS A 40 -7.49 13.91 2.98
CA LYS A 40 -8.01 13.67 4.33
C LYS A 40 -8.06 12.18 4.69
N GLN A 41 -8.43 11.34 3.72
CA GLN A 41 -8.54 9.90 3.92
C GLN A 41 -7.16 9.28 4.18
N THR A 42 -6.14 9.69 3.42
CA THR A 42 -4.75 9.26 3.61
C THR A 42 -4.27 9.64 5.01
N TRP A 43 -4.54 10.87 5.47
CA TRP A 43 -4.20 11.30 6.83
C TRP A 43 -4.91 10.49 7.92
N GLU A 44 -6.23 10.30 7.81
CA GLU A 44 -7.01 9.57 8.81
C GLU A 44 -6.51 8.13 8.98
N VAL A 45 -6.19 7.46 7.87
CA VAL A 45 -5.67 6.10 7.90
C VAL A 45 -4.24 6.05 8.46
N LEU A 46 -3.37 7.00 8.08
CA LEU A 46 -2.00 7.08 8.63
C LEU A 46 -2.00 7.32 10.15
N GLU A 47 -2.84 8.23 10.64
CA GLU A 47 -2.98 8.47 12.08
C GLU A 47 -3.51 7.23 12.79
N TYR A 48 -4.51 6.55 12.23
CA TYR A 48 -5.03 5.31 12.78
C TYR A 48 -3.93 4.24 12.89
N ALA A 49 -3.18 4.01 11.81
CA ALA A 49 -2.12 3.00 11.78
C ALA A 49 -0.98 3.33 12.76
N ALA A 50 -0.58 4.60 12.84
CA ALA A 50 0.42 5.05 13.80
C ALA A 50 -0.02 4.85 15.25
N ARG A 51 -1.29 5.12 15.57
CA ARG A 51 -1.85 4.97 16.93
C ARG A 51 -2.03 3.50 17.34
N MET A 52 -2.38 2.63 16.40
CA MET A 52 -2.67 1.22 16.70
C MET A 52 -1.42 0.36 16.73
N GLU A 53 -0.52 0.54 15.76
CA GLU A 53 0.58 -0.40 15.48
C GLU A 53 1.96 0.27 15.46
N ALA A 54 2.06 1.55 15.87
CA ALA A 54 3.26 2.37 15.66
C ALA A 54 3.74 2.35 14.19
N PHE A 55 2.81 2.14 13.26
CA PHE A 55 3.09 2.06 11.83
C PHE A 55 3.22 3.47 11.26
N ILE A 56 4.47 3.94 11.16
CA ILE A 56 4.82 5.24 10.58
C ILE A 56 5.16 5.05 9.10
N SER A 57 4.49 5.83 8.25
CA SER A 57 4.51 5.70 6.80
C SER A 57 4.38 7.07 6.14
N ASP A 58 4.84 7.19 4.88
CA ASP A 58 4.89 8.46 4.16
C ASP A 58 3.55 8.83 3.51
N PRO A 59 3.26 10.12 3.29
CA PRO A 59 1.98 10.53 2.70
C PRO A 59 1.92 10.39 1.16
N VAL A 60 3.06 10.09 0.51
CA VAL A 60 3.20 10.13 -0.95
C VAL A 60 2.91 8.77 -1.56
N TYR A 61 3.54 7.72 -1.04
CA TYR A 61 3.48 6.35 -1.57
C TYR A 61 2.80 5.38 -0.60
N GLU A 62 3.43 5.09 0.52
CA GLU A 62 3.03 4.00 1.40
C GLU A 62 1.73 4.33 2.17
N GLY A 63 1.48 5.59 2.47
CA GLY A 63 0.20 6.03 3.04
C GLY A 63 -0.96 5.80 2.08
N LYS A 64 -0.76 6.01 0.78
CA LYS A 64 -1.80 5.80 -0.24
C LYS A 64 -2.04 4.32 -0.49
N SER A 65 -0.99 3.51 -0.58
CA SER A 65 -1.14 2.06 -0.76
C SER A 65 -1.81 1.42 0.45
N PHE A 66 -1.46 1.86 1.67
CA PHE A 66 -2.10 1.39 2.89
C PHE A 66 -3.57 1.86 3.00
N ALA A 67 -3.87 3.12 2.64
CA ALA A 67 -5.24 3.62 2.57
C ALA A 67 -6.10 2.86 1.54
N GLY A 68 -5.54 2.54 0.37
CA GLY A 68 -6.20 1.70 -0.64
C GLY A 68 -6.48 0.29 -0.13
N MET A 69 -5.53 -0.33 0.58
CA MET A 69 -5.73 -1.65 1.18
C MET A 69 -6.85 -1.61 2.24
N ALA A 70 -6.83 -0.62 3.12
CA ALA A 70 -7.86 -0.45 4.15
C ALA A 70 -9.26 -0.24 3.54
N ASP A 71 -9.35 0.53 2.45
CA ASP A 71 -10.61 0.74 1.73
C ASP A 71 -11.12 -0.56 1.07
N MET A 72 -10.24 -1.33 0.41
CA MET A 72 -10.59 -2.63 -0.17
C MET A 72 -11.15 -3.61 0.88
N ILE A 73 -10.54 -3.66 2.07
CA ILE A 73 -11.04 -4.48 3.19
C ILE A 73 -12.42 -3.97 3.64
N LYS A 74 -12.56 -2.65 3.82
CA LYS A 74 -13.82 -2.04 4.27
C LYS A 74 -14.97 -2.27 3.29
N ARG A 75 -14.68 -2.35 1.99
CA ARG A 75 -15.64 -2.65 0.91
C ARG A 75 -15.93 -4.15 0.74
N GLY A 76 -15.16 -5.02 1.39
CA GLY A 76 -15.27 -6.47 1.23
C GLY A 76 -14.66 -7.00 -0.08
N GLU A 77 -13.81 -6.23 -0.77
CA GLU A 77 -13.04 -6.73 -1.92
C GLU A 77 -11.93 -7.70 -1.48
N ILE A 78 -11.47 -7.51 -0.24
CA ILE A 78 -10.65 -8.44 0.52
C ILE A 78 -11.44 -8.77 1.80
N ASP A 79 -12.11 -9.91 1.81
CA ASP A 79 -13.05 -10.34 2.85
C ASP A 79 -12.58 -11.56 3.67
N GLU A 80 -11.52 -12.24 3.23
CA GLU A 80 -10.93 -13.39 3.93
C GLU A 80 -9.41 -13.51 3.76
N GLY A 81 -8.80 -14.30 4.66
CA GLY A 81 -7.40 -14.71 4.58
C GLY A 81 -6.40 -13.78 5.30
N ASN A 82 -5.12 -14.12 5.18
CA ASN A 82 -4.01 -13.35 5.74
C ASN A 82 -3.43 -12.42 4.67
N ILE A 83 -3.24 -11.15 5.03
CA ILE A 83 -2.69 -10.13 4.13
C ILE A 83 -1.23 -9.86 4.49
N LEU A 84 -0.34 -9.97 3.49
CA LEU A 84 1.03 -9.49 3.60
C LEU A 84 1.12 -8.08 3.01
N TYR A 85 1.04 -7.06 3.87
CA TYR A 85 1.37 -5.69 3.48
C TYR A 85 2.90 -5.54 3.42
N THR A 86 3.40 -4.89 2.38
CA THR A 86 4.84 -4.75 2.12
C THR A 86 5.24 -3.29 2.18
N LEU A 87 5.74 -2.86 3.33
CA LEU A 87 6.21 -1.49 3.56
C LEU A 87 7.57 -1.27 2.88
N LEU A 88 7.60 -0.44 1.84
CA LEU A 88 8.84 -0.22 1.05
C LEU A 88 9.76 0.87 1.60
N GLY A 89 9.32 1.68 2.56
CA GLY A 89 10.11 2.74 3.18
C GLY A 89 9.46 4.12 3.03
N GLY A 90 10.27 5.15 2.75
CA GLY A 90 9.77 6.51 2.46
C GLY A 90 9.52 7.41 3.67
N GLN A 91 9.61 6.90 4.91
CA GLN A 91 9.21 7.62 6.13
C GLN A 91 9.92 8.95 6.35
N LEU A 92 11.15 9.12 5.84
CA LEU A 92 11.87 10.38 5.94
C LEU A 92 11.17 11.54 5.21
N ALA A 93 10.30 11.24 4.23
CA ALA A 93 9.48 12.23 3.54
C ALA A 93 8.37 12.85 4.43
N LEU A 94 8.21 12.40 5.68
CA LEU A 94 7.33 13.07 6.65
C LEU A 94 7.90 14.38 7.19
N ASN A 95 9.21 14.62 7.06
CA ASN A 95 9.88 15.79 7.63
C ASN A 95 9.98 16.99 6.67
N THR A 96 9.21 16.98 5.58
CA THR A 96 9.25 18.02 4.53
C THR A 96 8.30 19.17 4.78
#